data_AF-A0A349CZQ0-F1
#
_entry.id   AF-A0A349CZQ0-F1
#
_cell.length_a   1.000
_cell.length_b   1.000
_cell.length_c   1.000
_cell.angle_alpha   90.00
_cell.angle_beta   90.00
_cell.angle_gamma   90.00
#
_symmetry.space_group_name_H-M   'P 1'
#
loop_
_entity.id
_entity.type
_entity.pdbx_description
1 polymer ?
#
loop_
_entity_poly.entity_id
_entity_poly.type
_entity_poly.pdbx_seq_one_letter_code
_entity_poly.pdbx_strand_id
1 'polypeptide(L)'
;MQKRLTVEGTTLRARPVRGAHSKAEIVAAVERVVWPLISSARLRPAAPLRMPLDRAADLHAAHAERSLPPGKAVLVADPTLA
;
A
#
# COMPACT_ATOMS: atom_id res chain seq x y z
N MET A 1 -36.03 20.05 12.34
CA MET A 1 -34.61 19.95 12.74
C MET A 1 -33.83 19.39 11.53
N GLN A 2 -33.11 20.23 10.78
CA GLN A 2 -32.37 19.80 9.57
C GLN A 2 -31.12 19.00 9.99
N LYS A 3 -30.95 17.78 9.45
CA LYS A 3 -29.73 16.99 9.63
C LYS A 3 -28.57 17.69 8.88
N ARG A 4 -27.61 18.25 9.62
CA ARG A 4 -26.37 18.87 9.12
C ARG A 4 -25.22 17.85 9.06
N LEU A 5 -25.37 16.79 8.28
CA LEU A 5 -24.31 15.79 8.13
C LEU A 5 -23.57 16.00 6.81
N THR A 6 -22.27 16.27 6.88
CA THR A 6 -21.37 16.25 5.72
C THR A 6 -20.69 14.88 5.66
N VAL A 7 -20.92 14.14 4.58
CA VAL A 7 -20.25 12.87 4.31
C VAL A 7 -19.18 13.11 3.25
N GLU A 8 -17.91 13.12 3.67
CA GLU A 8 -16.78 13.21 2.75
C GLU A 8 -16.22 11.81 2.47
N GLY A 9 -16.46 11.33 1.26
CA GLY A 9 -15.82 10.13 0.73
C GLY A 9 -14.65 10.51 -0.15
N THR A 10 -13.48 9.91 0.07
CA THR A 10 -12.29 10.16 -0.79
C THR A 10 -12.50 9.71 -2.24
N THR A 11 -13.51 8.86 -2.50
CA THR A 11 -13.97 8.34 -3.81
C THR A 11 -12.84 7.84 -4.72
N LEU A 12 -11.68 7.49 -4.14
CA LEU A 12 -10.44 7.20 -4.86
C LEU A 12 -10.60 6.08 -5.90
N ARG A 13 -11.42 5.06 -5.61
CA ARG A 13 -11.67 3.95 -6.55
C ARG A 13 -12.40 4.40 -7.80
N ALA A 14 -13.42 5.25 -7.66
CA ALA A 14 -14.26 5.71 -8.77
C ALA A 14 -13.61 6.80 -9.62
N ARG A 15 -12.50 7.40 -9.16
CA ARG A 15 -11.81 8.47 -9.91
C ARG A 15 -11.39 8.01 -11.32
N PRO A 16 -11.48 8.92 -12.32
CA PRO A 16 -10.95 8.68 -13.65
C PRO A 16 -9.48 8.29 -13.61
N VAL A 17 -9.03 7.55 -14.62
CA VAL A 17 -7.60 7.20 -14.77
C VAL A 17 -6.79 8.44 -15.14
N ARG A 18 -7.33 9.33 -15.99
CA ARG A 18 -6.71 10.58 -16.47
C ARG A 18 -7.70 11.76 -16.42
N GLY A 19 -7.19 12.98 -16.61
CA GLY A 19 -7.98 14.22 -16.54
C GLY A 19 -8.05 14.78 -15.12
N ALA A 20 -8.89 15.81 -14.95
CA ALA A 20 -9.05 16.48 -13.66
C ALA A 20 -9.47 15.51 -12.55
N HIS A 21 -8.83 15.61 -11.38
CA HIS A 21 -9.10 14.79 -10.20
C HIS A 21 -8.81 13.29 -10.39
N SER A 22 -7.96 12.94 -11.35
CA SER A 22 -7.66 11.55 -11.70
C SER A 22 -6.67 10.86 -10.77
N LYS A 23 -6.58 9.54 -10.93
CA LYS A 23 -5.55 8.71 -10.29
C LYS A 23 -4.15 9.11 -10.74
N ALA A 24 -3.96 9.48 -12.02
CA ALA A 24 -2.68 9.91 -12.55
C ALA A 24 -2.14 11.16 -11.85
N GLU A 25 -2.99 12.16 -11.59
CA GLU A 25 -2.61 13.37 -10.84
C GLU A 25 -2.12 13.03 -9.42
N ILE A 26 -2.79 12.09 -8.74
CA ILE A 26 -2.41 11.62 -7.41
C ILE A 26 -1.06 10.90 -7.45
N VAL A 27 -0.85 9.99 -8.40
CA VAL A 27 0.42 9.26 -8.56
C VAL A 27 1.57 10.24 -8.80
N ALA A 28 1.39 11.21 -9.70
CA ALA A 28 2.39 12.24 -9.97
C ALA A 28 2.70 13.12 -8.74
N ALA A 29 1.69 13.40 -7.90
CA ALA A 29 1.89 14.12 -6.65
C ALA A 29 2.66 13.27 -5.61
N VAL A 30 2.34 11.99 -5.48
CA VAL A 30 3.06 11.05 -4.61
C VAL A 30 4.53 10.94 -5.03
N GLU A 31 4.80 10.82 -6.33
CA GLU A 31 6.17 10.80 -6.86
C GLU A 31 6.94 12.08 -6.50
N ARG A 32 6.33 13.26 -6.72
CA ARG A 32 6.99 14.55 -6.44
C ARG A 32 7.20 14.83 -4.95
N VAL A 33 6.27 14.42 -4.09
CA VAL A 33 6.25 14.82 -2.67
C VAL A 33 6.76 13.72 -1.74
N VAL A 34 6.34 12.48 -1.95
CA VAL A 34 6.61 11.37 -1.03
C VAL A 34 7.89 10.63 -1.40
N TRP A 35 8.14 10.41 -2.70
CA TRP A 35 9.30 9.64 -3.15
C TRP A 35 10.65 10.22 -2.68
N PRO A 36 10.87 11.56 -2.69
CA PRO A 36 12.11 12.14 -2.16
C PRO A 36 12.31 11.88 -0.66
N LEU A 37 11.23 11.72 0.11
CA LEU A 37 11.32 11.40 1.54
C LEU A 37 11.79 9.96 1.75
N ILE A 38 11.34 9.05 0.88
CA ILE A 38 11.78 7.64 0.89
C ILE A 38 13.24 7.54 0.48
N SER A 39 13.62 8.16 -0.65
CA SER A 39 14.99 8.09 -1.16
C SER A 39 16.01 8.75 -0.24
N SER A 40 15.62 9.83 0.47
CA SER A 40 16.46 10.48 1.49
C SER A 40 16.40 9.80 2.87
N ALA A 41 15.72 8.65 2.98
CA ALA A 41 15.53 7.89 4.22
C ALA A 41 14.88 8.67 5.37
N ARG A 42 14.21 9.80 5.09
CA ARG A 42 13.40 10.59 6.03
C ARG A 42 12.05 9.94 6.31
N LEU A 43 11.53 9.17 5.35
CA LEU A 43 10.36 8.32 5.49
C LEU A 43 10.78 6.88 5.22
N ARG A 44 10.73 6.04 6.26
CA ARG A 44 11.12 4.62 6.17
C ARG A 44 9.88 3.75 6.33
N PRO A 45 9.45 3.02 5.28
CA PRO A 45 8.39 2.02 5.42
C PRO A 45 8.80 0.96 6.45
N ALA A 46 7.82 0.43 7.19
CA ALA A 46 8.07 -0.69 8.09
C ALA A 46 8.64 -1.88 7.31
N ALA A 47 9.63 -2.56 7.91
CA ALA A 47 10.22 -3.75 7.31
C ALA A 47 9.13 -4.81 7.10
N PRO A 48 8.95 -5.32 5.87
CA PRO A 48 7.97 -6.35 5.62
C PRO A 48 8.47 -7.71 6.11
N LEU A 49 7.54 -8.61 6.43
CA LEU A 49 7.85 -10.05 6.46
C LEU A 49 8.14 -10.50 5.03
N ARG A 50 9.28 -11.17 4.82
CA ARG A 50 9.68 -11.73 3.53
C ARG A 50 9.58 -13.24 3.58
N MET A 51 9.00 -13.85 2.56
CA MET A 51 8.97 -15.30 2.40
C MET A 51 9.28 -15.67 0.94
N PRO A 52 9.98 -16.78 0.69
CA PRO A 52 10.13 -17.32 -0.66
C PRO A 52 8.78 -17.52 -1.36
N LEU A 53 8.74 -17.28 -2.68
CA LEU A 53 7.51 -17.36 -3.47
C LEU A 53 6.87 -18.76 -3.44
N ASP A 54 7.67 -19.82 -3.36
CA ASP A 54 7.21 -21.21 -3.24
C ASP A 54 6.51 -21.51 -1.90
N ARG A 55 6.67 -20.65 -0.88
CA ARG A 55 5.99 -20.71 0.43
C ARG A 55 4.73 -19.84 0.49
N ALA A 56 4.17 -19.45 -0.66
CA ALA A 56 2.95 -18.63 -0.73
C ALA A 56 1.76 -19.26 0.02
N ALA A 57 1.61 -20.58 -0.05
CA ALA A 57 0.54 -21.29 0.65
C ALA A 57 0.64 -21.13 2.18
N ASP A 58 1.84 -21.27 2.74
CA ASP A 58 2.07 -21.12 4.19
C ASP A 58 1.84 -19.68 4.64
N LEU A 59 2.27 -18.70 3.83
CA LEU A 59 2.01 -17.29 4.12
C LEU A 59 0.51 -16.99 4.17
N HIS A 60 -0.28 -17.54 3.24
CA HIS A 60 -1.73 -17.38 3.24
C HIS A 60 -2.39 -18.08 4.45
N ALA A 61 -1.95 -19.29 4.80
CA ALA A 61 -2.44 -20.01 5.97
C ALA A 61 -2.17 -19.21 7.27
N ALA A 62 -0.94 -18.76 7.47
CA ALA A 62 -0.56 -17.95 8.63
C ALA A 62 -1.33 -16.61 8.69
N HIS A 63 -1.64 -16.00 7.54
CA HIS A 63 -2.48 -14.80 7.49
C HIS A 63 -3.92 -15.08 7.93
N ALA A 64 -4.52 -16.18 7.45
CA ALA A 64 -5.88 -16.58 7.82
C ALA A 64 -5.98 -16.89 9.33
N GLU A 65 -4.94 -17.50 9.90
CA GLU A 65 -4.81 -17.80 11.32
C GLU A 65 -4.43 -16.57 12.17
N ARG A 66 -4.21 -15.40 11.55
CA ARG A 66 -3.76 -14.16 12.20
C ARG A 66 -2.46 -14.32 13.00
N SER A 67 -1.58 -15.21 12.54
CA SER A 67 -0.30 -15.52 13.18
C SER A 67 0.86 -14.72 12.60
N LEU A 68 0.60 -13.83 11.62
CA LEU A 68 1.61 -12.94 11.05
C LEU A 68 1.80 -11.67 11.90
N PRO A 69 3.04 -11.14 11.98
CA PRO A 69 3.27 -9.85 12.60
C PRO A 69 2.48 -8.74 11.85
N PRO A 70 2.11 -7.65 12.56
CA PRO A 70 1.45 -6.53 11.93
C PRO A 70 2.36 -5.89 10.88
N GLY A 71 1.82 -5.63 9.69
CA GLY A 71 2.57 -5.00 8.61
C GLY A 71 2.28 -5.61 7.25
N LYS A 72 3.25 -5.49 6.35
CA LYS A 72 3.18 -6.03 4.99
C LYS A 72 3.96 -7.35 4.94
N ALA A 73 3.36 -8.37 4.32
CA ALA A 73 4.08 -9.57 3.92
C ALA A 73 4.39 -9.49 2.41
N VAL A 74 5.58 -9.93 2.02
CA VAL A 74 6.11 -9.89 0.65
C VAL A 74 6.62 -11.27 0.28
N LEU A 75 6.15 -11.78 -0.86
CA LEU A 75 6.68 -12.99 -1.47
C LEU A 75 7.83 -12.62 -2.40
N VAL A 76 8.96 -13.31 -2.23
CA VAL A 76 10.19 -13.02 -2.96
C VAL A 76 10.44 -14.11 -3.99
N ALA A 77 10.47 -13.72 -5.27
CA ALA A 77 10.70 -14.63 -6.39
C ALA A 77 12.19 -14.91 -6.63
N ASP A 78 13.05 -13.93 -6.37
CA ASP A 78 14.50 -14.09 -6.45
C ASP A 78 15.05 -14.53 -5.09
N PRO A 79 15.63 -15.73 -4.96
CA PRO A 79 16.17 -16.23 -3.69
C PRO A 79 17.25 -15.32 -3.10
N THR A 80 17.95 -14.53 -3.92
CA THR A 80 18.99 -13.60 -3.46
C THR A 80 18.41 -12.38 -2.73
N LEU A 81 17.11 -12.15 -2.86
CA LEU A 81 16.38 -11.07 -2.21
C LEU A 81 15.58 -11.57 -0.99
N ALA A 82 15.58 -12.86 -0.66
CA ALA A 82 14.74 -13.43 0.39
C ALA A 82 15.20 -12.99 1.79
#